data_AF-A0A2I0PL75-F1
#
_entry.id   AF-A0A2I0PL75-F1
#
_cell.length_a   1.000
_cell.length_b   1.000
_cell.length_c   1.000
_cell.angle_alpha   90.00
_cell.angle_beta   90.00
_cell.angle_gamma   90.00
#
_symmetry.space_group_name_H-M   'P 1'
#
loop_
_entity.id
_entity.type
_entity.pdbx_description
1 polymer ?
#
loop_
_entity_poly.entity_id
_entity_poly.type
_entity_poly.pdbx_seq_one_letter_code
_entity_poly.pdbx_strand_id
1 'polypeptide(L)'
;MKIRGDFVTNSSSASFILTAKEDIIDLNIAHFEKKGKVGIVQLLKFIKEELKNNGTKTQIGDKEVYFTQKKFSIGKDVFLGDELSPEDIPQTDFSNLTEEEMWALINWIIIRGKGRNLYGVGATQATDPKCDCE
;
A
#
# COMPACT_ATOMS: atom_id res chain seq x y z
N MET A 1 -6.88 -38.30 24.69
CA MET A 1 -6.16 -37.07 24.33
C MET A 1 -6.98 -36.36 23.26
N LYS A 2 -7.70 -35.29 23.61
CA LYS A 2 -8.43 -34.44 22.65
C LYS A 2 -7.43 -33.40 22.13
N ILE A 3 -7.03 -33.52 20.86
CA ILE A 3 -6.28 -32.45 20.20
C ILE A 3 -7.27 -31.29 20.03
N ARG A 4 -7.08 -30.21 20.80
CA ARG A 4 -7.71 -28.93 20.50
C ARG A 4 -7.01 -28.39 19.27
N GLY A 5 -7.68 -28.52 18.12
CA GLY A 5 -7.29 -27.83 16.91
C GLY A 5 -7.71 -26.37 17.02
N ASP A 6 -7.10 -25.66 17.96
CA ASP A 6 -7.20 -24.21 18.01
C ASP A 6 -6.29 -23.72 16.87
N PHE A 7 -6.82 -23.69 15.64
CA PHE A 7 -6.16 -22.97 14.56
C PHE A 7 -6.16 -21.50 14.97
N VAL A 8 -5.08 -21.07 15.62
CA VAL A 8 -4.80 -19.68 15.86
C VAL A 8 -4.49 -19.07 14.50
N THR A 9 -5.51 -18.59 13.79
CA THR A 9 -5.31 -17.57 12.76
C THR A 9 -4.85 -16.32 13.50
N ASN A 10 -3.57 -16.28 13.87
CA ASN A 10 -2.93 -15.06 14.26
C ASN A 10 -2.93 -14.19 12.99
N SER A 11 -3.92 -13.31 12.87
CA SER A 11 -3.89 -12.23 11.89
C SER A 11 -2.86 -11.22 12.36
N SER A 12 -1.59 -11.58 12.17
CA SER A 12 -0.49 -10.66 12.37
C SER A 12 -0.75 -9.45 11.48
N SER A 13 -0.51 -8.26 12.00
CA SER A 13 -0.73 -7.02 11.27
C SER A 13 0.36 -6.03 11.67
N ALA A 14 0.79 -5.20 10.72
CA ALA A 14 1.72 -4.11 10.98
C ALA A 14 1.10 -2.79 10.56
N SER A 15 1.47 -1.74 11.28
CA SER A 15 1.11 -0.39 10.89
C SER A 15 2.23 0.23 10.07
N PHE A 16 1.86 0.89 8.99
CA PHE A 16 2.75 1.65 8.13
C PHE A 16 2.30 3.10 8.11
N ILE A 17 3.26 4.01 8.18
CA ILE A 17 3.08 5.41 7.84
C ILE A 17 3.41 5.53 6.35
N LEU A 18 2.39 5.88 5.57
CA LEU A 18 2.55 6.23 4.17
C LEU A 18 2.76 7.73 4.08
N THR A 19 3.83 8.15 3.44
CA THR A 19 4.19 9.56 3.28
C THR A 19 4.36 9.88 1.82
N ALA A 20 3.84 11.02 1.37
CA ALA A 20 4.10 11.48 0.02
C ALA A 20 4.10 13.00 -0.09
N LYS A 21 4.82 13.49 -1.09
CA LYS A 21 4.81 14.90 -1.49
C LYS A 21 3.97 15.02 -2.76
N GLU A 22 2.96 15.90 -2.75
CA GLU A 22 1.96 15.97 -3.82
C GLU A 22 2.59 16.25 -5.19
N ASP A 23 3.55 17.17 -5.26
CA ASP A 23 4.25 17.50 -6.51
C ASP A 23 5.04 16.32 -7.10
N ILE A 24 5.63 15.48 -6.25
CA ILE A 24 6.32 14.26 -6.68
C ILE A 24 5.32 13.23 -7.20
N ILE A 25 4.16 13.06 -6.55
CA ILE A 25 3.11 12.17 -7.06
C ILE A 25 2.63 12.67 -8.43
N ASP A 26 2.37 13.97 -8.59
CA ASP A 26 1.89 14.55 -9.84
C ASP A 26 2.88 14.38 -11.00
N LEU A 27 4.17 14.58 -10.72
CA LEU A 27 5.22 14.33 -11.71
C LEU A 27 5.27 12.85 -12.13
N ASN A 28 5.11 11.92 -11.19
CA ASN A 28 5.08 10.49 -11.50
C ASN A 28 3.82 10.11 -12.28
N ILE A 29 2.64 10.62 -11.92
CA ILE A 29 1.40 10.44 -12.68
C ILE A 29 1.61 10.87 -14.14
N ALA A 30 2.07 12.11 -14.35
CA ALA A 30 2.30 12.63 -15.70
C ALA A 30 3.35 11.82 -16.49
N HIS A 31 4.38 11.31 -15.81
CA HIS A 31 5.39 10.45 -16.43
C HIS A 31 4.81 9.10 -16.88
N PHE A 32 4.03 8.45 -16.01
CA PHE A 32 3.48 7.12 -16.25
C PHE A 32 2.29 7.13 -17.22
N GLU A 33 1.50 8.21 -17.24
CA GLU A 33 0.47 8.44 -18.25
C GLU A 33 1.08 8.47 -19.66
N LYS A 34 2.19 9.20 -19.86
CA LYS A 34 2.91 9.24 -21.14
C LYS A 34 3.48 7.89 -21.57
N LYS A 35 3.76 6.99 -20.62
CA LYS A 35 4.27 5.64 -20.85
C LYS A 35 3.15 4.59 -20.97
N GLY A 36 1.88 5.00 -20.91
CA GLY A 36 0.74 4.10 -20.97
C GLY A 36 0.63 3.15 -19.77
N LYS A 37 1.24 3.50 -18.62
CA LYS A 37 1.27 2.64 -17.44
C LYS A 37 0.03 2.83 -16.56
N VAL A 38 -1.12 2.38 -17.07
CA VAL A 38 -2.45 2.66 -16.49
C VAL A 38 -2.57 2.25 -15.03
N GLY A 39 -2.10 1.06 -14.64
CA GLY A 39 -2.24 0.58 -13.27
C GLY A 39 -1.43 1.38 -12.25
N ILE A 40 -0.21 1.81 -12.61
CA ILE A 40 0.58 2.71 -11.75
C ILE A 40 -0.12 4.06 -11.60
N VAL A 41 -0.67 4.61 -12.70
CA VAL A 41 -1.37 5.89 -12.66
C VAL A 41 -2.59 5.82 -11.74
N GLN A 42 -3.38 4.74 -11.81
CA GLN A 42 -4.53 4.54 -10.94
C GLN A 42 -4.13 4.42 -9.47
N LEU A 43 -3.08 3.65 -9.16
CA LEU A 43 -2.54 3.53 -7.80
C LEU A 43 -2.10 4.88 -7.23
N LEU A 44 -1.35 5.67 -8.02
CA LEU A 44 -0.86 6.98 -7.58
C LEU A 44 -1.98 7.99 -7.39
N LYS A 45 -2.98 8.01 -8.29
CA LYS A 45 -4.17 8.86 -8.14
C LYS A 45 -4.97 8.48 -6.89
N PHE A 46 -5.17 7.19 -6.66
CA PHE A 46 -5.84 6.70 -5.47
C PHE A 46 -5.13 7.14 -4.18
N ILE A 47 -3.82 6.90 -4.08
CA ILE A 47 -3.03 7.30 -2.90
C ILE A 47 -3.06 8.82 -2.71
N LYS A 48 -2.95 9.60 -3.80
CA LYS A 48 -3.04 11.06 -3.74
C LYS A 48 -4.36 11.52 -3.14
N GLU A 49 -5.48 11.02 -3.64
CA GLU A 49 -6.81 11.40 -3.15
C GLU A 49 -7.01 10.95 -1.69
N GLU A 50 -6.58 9.75 -1.33
CA GLU A 50 -6.64 9.26 0.05
C GLU A 50 -5.82 10.13 1.01
N LEU A 51 -4.62 10.54 0.62
CA LEU A 51 -3.79 11.42 1.43
C LEU A 51 -4.36 12.83 1.57
N LYS A 52 -5.05 13.34 0.55
CA LYS A 52 -5.67 14.68 0.57
C LYS A 52 -6.97 14.71 1.39
N ASN A 53 -7.79 13.67 1.26
CA ASN A 53 -9.12 13.62 1.88
C ASN A 53 -9.06 13.09 3.31
N ASN A 54 -8.24 12.06 3.56
CA ASN A 54 -8.21 11.31 4.82
C ASN A 54 -6.83 11.37 5.51
N GLY A 55 -5.82 11.93 4.86
CA GLY A 55 -4.47 12.06 5.41
C GLY A 55 -4.30 13.30 6.29
N THR A 56 -3.11 13.40 6.87
CA THR A 56 -2.65 14.56 7.64
C THR A 56 -1.56 15.28 6.86
N LYS A 57 -1.66 16.60 6.82
CA LYS A 57 -0.66 17.48 6.22
C LYS A 57 0.32 17.94 7.30
N THR A 58 1.62 17.87 7.00
CA THR A 58 2.69 18.32 7.90
C THR A 58 3.79 19.03 7.13
N GLN A 59 4.69 19.68 7.87
CA GLN A 59 5.90 20.28 7.32
C GLN A 59 7.13 19.50 7.80
N ILE A 60 7.98 19.11 6.86
CA ILE A 60 9.31 18.53 7.12
C ILE A 60 10.33 19.49 6.50
N GLY A 61 10.99 20.29 7.34
CA GLY A 61 11.80 21.41 6.87
C GLY A 61 10.95 22.46 6.15
N ASP A 62 11.33 22.83 4.94
CA ASP A 62 10.60 23.75 4.07
C ASP A 62 9.61 23.04 3.13
N LYS A 63 9.40 21.73 3.31
CA LYS A 63 8.56 20.91 2.44
C LYS A 63 7.27 20.51 3.13
N GLU A 64 6.17 20.72 2.42
CA GLU A 64 4.87 20.17 2.78
C GLU A 64 4.78 18.71 2.37
N VAL A 65 4.36 17.85 3.29
CA VAL A 65 4.24 16.41 3.10
C VAL A 65 2.89 15.94 3.64
N TYR A 66 2.24 15.05 2.92
CA TYR A 66 1.04 14.36 3.38
C TYR A 66 1.40 12.99 3.91
N PHE A 67 0.75 12.57 4.99
CA PHE A 67 0.91 11.23 5.51
C PHE A 67 -0.39 10.63 6.03
N THR A 68 -0.44 9.31 6.08
CA THR A 68 -1.51 8.57 6.75
C THR A 68 -0.91 7.34 7.43
N GLN A 69 -1.55 6.86 8.48
CA GLN A 69 -1.21 5.59 9.10
C GLN A 69 -2.24 4.54 8.67
N LYS A 70 -1.77 3.47 8.05
CA LYS A 70 -2.60 2.33 7.63
C LYS A 70 -2.11 1.06 8.32
N LYS A 71 -3.05 0.30 8.85
CA LYS A 71 -2.79 -1.02 9.42
C LYS A 71 -3.06 -2.05 8.34
N PHE A 72 -2.06 -2.86 8.04
CA PHE A 72 -2.13 -3.89 7.03
C PHE A 72 -2.01 -5.27 7.66
N SER A 73 -2.77 -6.22 7.12
CA SER A 73 -2.63 -7.64 7.46
C SER A 73 -1.28 -8.15 6.94
N ILE A 74 -0.56 -8.87 7.79
CA ILE A 74 0.67 -9.60 7.47
C ILE A 74 0.32 -11.08 7.46
N GLY A 75 0.36 -11.69 6.28
CA GLY A 75 0.02 -13.09 6.08
C GLY A 75 -0.21 -13.37 4.60
N LYS A 76 -0.74 -14.56 4.28
CA LYS A 76 -1.29 -14.81 2.94
C LYS A 76 -2.58 -14.00 2.80
N ASP A 77 -2.46 -12.72 2.45
CA ASP A 77 -3.60 -11.97 1.94
C ASP A 77 -3.99 -12.60 0.60
N VAL A 78 -5.22 -13.11 0.59
CA VAL A 78 -5.78 -14.00 -0.43
C VAL A 78 -6.12 -13.27 -1.73
N PHE A 79 -6.06 -11.93 -1.75
CA PHE A 79 -6.64 -11.15 -2.84
C PHE A 79 -5.83 -11.16 -4.13
N LEU A 80 -4.50 -11.30 -4.02
CA LEU A 80 -3.62 -11.47 -5.16
C LEU A 80 -2.92 -12.80 -4.97
N GLY A 81 -3.63 -13.88 -5.29
CA GLY A 81 -3.03 -15.20 -5.47
C GLY A 81 -1.87 -15.13 -6.47
N ASP A 82 -1.27 -16.27 -6.78
CA ASP A 82 -0.16 -16.39 -7.73
C ASP A 82 -0.47 -15.92 -9.18
N GLU A 83 -1.63 -15.28 -9.40
CA GLU A 83 -2.17 -14.82 -10.69
C GLU A 83 -1.69 -13.41 -11.11
N LEU A 84 -1.33 -12.52 -10.17
CA LEU A 84 -0.84 -11.18 -10.51
C LEU A 84 0.66 -11.06 -10.25
N SER A 85 1.47 -11.02 -11.31
CA SER A 85 2.89 -10.78 -11.20
C SER A 85 3.15 -9.29 -10.91
N PRO A 86 4.21 -8.92 -10.14
CA PRO A 86 4.62 -7.52 -10.02
C PRO A 86 4.84 -6.83 -11.38
N GLU A 87 5.16 -7.62 -12.41
CA GLU A 87 5.42 -7.16 -13.77
C GLU A 87 4.16 -6.74 -14.52
N ASP A 88 2.98 -7.22 -14.10
CA ASP A 88 1.70 -6.95 -14.75
C ASP A 88 1.06 -5.65 -14.24
N ILE A 89 1.30 -5.31 -12.96
CA ILE A 89 0.77 -4.11 -12.28
C ILE A 89 0.86 -2.84 -13.14
N PRO A 90 1.98 -2.54 -13.83
CA PRO A 90 2.08 -1.32 -14.62
C PRO A 90 1.05 -1.23 -15.76
N GLN A 91 0.56 -2.35 -16.28
CA GLN A 91 -0.33 -2.41 -17.45
C GLN A 91 -1.76 -2.84 -17.12
N THR A 92 -2.00 -3.42 -15.95
CA THR A 92 -3.35 -3.83 -15.53
C THR A 92 -4.23 -2.61 -15.25
N ASP A 93 -5.47 -2.64 -15.76
CA ASP A 93 -6.50 -1.66 -15.43
C ASP A 93 -7.24 -2.10 -14.15
N PHE A 94 -7.18 -1.26 -13.12
CA PHE A 94 -7.77 -1.45 -11.81
C PHE A 94 -9.05 -0.63 -11.59
N SER A 95 -9.66 -0.09 -12.64
CA SER A 95 -10.88 0.73 -12.56
C SER A 95 -12.08 0.02 -11.92
N ASN A 96 -12.10 -1.32 -11.95
CA ASN A 96 -13.14 -2.14 -11.34
C ASN A 96 -12.87 -2.52 -9.89
N LEU A 97 -11.70 -2.19 -9.34
CA LEU A 97 -11.40 -2.47 -7.94
C LEU A 97 -12.15 -1.50 -7.02
N THR A 98 -12.69 -2.05 -5.94
CA THR A 98 -13.17 -1.29 -4.80
C THR A 98 -12.00 -0.64 -4.04
N GLU A 99 -12.31 0.31 -3.15
CA GLU A 99 -11.31 0.94 -2.29
C GLU A 99 -10.55 -0.09 -1.42
N GLU A 100 -11.27 -1.08 -0.88
CA GLU A 100 -10.68 -2.14 -0.06
C GLU A 100 -9.69 -2.99 -0.86
N GLU A 101 -10.07 -3.37 -2.09
CA GLU A 101 -9.20 -4.13 -3.00
C GLU A 101 -7.99 -3.33 -3.44
N MET A 102 -8.15 -2.03 -3.66
CA MET A 102 -7.04 -1.13 -3.97
C MET A 102 -6.04 -1.04 -2.81
N TRP A 103 -6.54 -0.95 -1.57
CA TRP A 103 -5.69 -1.00 -0.39
C TRP A 103 -5.00 -2.36 -0.21
N ALA A 104 -5.67 -3.47 -0.55
CA ALA A 104 -5.06 -4.80 -0.54
C ALA A 104 -3.91 -4.92 -1.56
N LEU A 105 -4.08 -4.35 -2.77
CA LEU A 105 -3.01 -4.26 -3.77
C LEU A 105 -1.83 -3.41 -3.27
N ILE A 106 -2.09 -2.25 -2.68
CA ILE A 106 -1.06 -1.40 -2.08
C ILE A 106 -0.32 -2.12 -0.95
N ASN A 107 -1.06 -2.84 -0.10
CA ASN A 107 -0.48 -3.66 0.97
C ASN A 107 0.51 -4.67 0.39
N TRP A 108 0.09 -5.42 -0.62
CA TRP A 108 0.91 -6.42 -1.28
C TRP A 108 2.19 -5.81 -1.87
N ILE A 109 2.09 -4.63 -2.52
CA ILE A 109 3.26 -3.91 -3.06
C ILE A 109 4.23 -3.52 -1.94
N ILE A 110 3.73 -2.98 -0.83
CA ILE A 110 4.56 -2.53 0.29
C ILE A 110 5.25 -3.71 0.98
N ILE A 111 4.50 -4.77 1.31
CA ILE A 111 5.00 -5.94 2.02
C ILE A 111 5.90 -6.80 1.12
N ARG A 112 5.44 -7.22 -0.07
CA ARG A 112 6.25 -8.07 -0.96
C ARG A 112 7.39 -7.30 -1.63
N GLY A 113 7.17 -6.03 -1.95
CA GLY A 113 8.19 -5.17 -2.53
C GLY A 113 9.33 -4.83 -1.57
N LYS A 114 9.29 -5.25 -0.29
CA LYS A 114 10.24 -4.86 0.75
C LYS A 114 10.42 -3.34 0.84
N GLY A 115 9.33 -2.59 0.72
CA GLY A 115 9.38 -1.12 0.69
C GLY A 115 10.01 -0.51 -0.57
N ARG A 116 10.11 -1.25 -1.69
CA ARG A 116 10.48 -0.65 -2.99
C ARG A 116 9.37 0.34 -3.38
N ASN A 117 9.73 1.62 -3.28
CA ASN A 117 8.86 2.79 -3.30
C ASN A 117 7.77 2.73 -4.37
N LEU A 118 6.53 2.99 -3.93
CA LEU A 118 5.38 3.37 -4.75
C LEU A 118 5.64 4.76 -5.37
N TYR A 119 6.63 4.86 -6.26
CA TYR A 119 7.00 6.02 -7.08
C TYR A 119 6.66 7.39 -6.47
N GLY A 120 7.37 7.76 -5.39
CA GLY A 120 7.13 9.03 -4.67
C GLY A 120 6.35 8.89 -3.36
N VAL A 121 5.81 7.69 -3.09
CA VAL A 121 5.22 7.33 -1.80
C VAL A 121 6.22 6.48 -1.01
N GLY A 122 6.59 6.99 0.16
CA GLY A 122 7.37 6.27 1.16
C GLY A 122 6.44 5.46 2.06
N ALA A 123 6.87 4.26 2.44
CA ALA A 123 6.18 3.42 3.42
C ALA A 123 7.15 3.09 4.56
N THR A 124 6.91 3.66 5.73
CA THR A 124 7.72 3.42 6.93
C THR A 124 6.92 2.56 7.90
N GLN A 125 7.45 1.41 8.28
CA GLN A 125 6.81 0.58 9.30
C GLN A 125 6.89 1.28 10.66
N ALA A 126 5.74 1.48 11.31
CA ALA A 126 5.63 2.19 12.58
C ALA A 126 5.52 1.24 13.78
N THR A 127 5.00 0.03 13.56
CA THR A 127 4.96 -1.03 14.58
C THR A 127 5.40 -2.35 13.99
N ASP A 128 6.23 -3.08 14.73
CA ASP A 128 6.52 -4.48 14.42
C ASP A 128 5.26 -5.32 14.62
N PRO A 129 4.99 -6.34 13.78
CA PRO A 129 3.96 -7.31 14.09
C PRO A 129 4.27 -7.89 15.45
N LYS A 130 3.41 -7.61 16.44
CA LYS A 130 3.39 -8.41 17.64
C LYS A 130 2.89 -9.77 17.21
N CYS A 131 3.79 -10.75 17.11
CA CYS A 131 3.37 -12.12 17.29
C CYS A 131 2.85 -12.19 18.73
N ASP A 132 1.54 -12.20 18.90
CA ASP A 132 0.95 -12.66 20.16
C ASP A 132 1.28 -14.15 20.30
N CYS A 133 2.50 -14.42 20.78
CA CYS A 133 2.90 -15.72 21.29
C CYS A 133 2.44 -15.76 22.75
N GLU A 134 1.23 -16.29 22.99
CA GLU A 134 0.90 -16.89 24.29
C GLU A 134 1.48 -18.31 24.37
#